data_AF-A0A7X1FFH7-F1
#
_entry.id   AF-A0A7X1FFH7-F1
#
_cell.length_a   1.000
_cell.length_b   1.000
_cell.length_c   1.000
_cell.angle_alpha   90.00
_cell.angle_beta   90.00
_cell.angle_gamma   90.00
#
_symmetry.space_group_name_H-M   'P 1'
#
loop_
_entity.id
_entity.type
_entity.pdbx_description
1 polymer ?
#
loop_
_entity_poly.entity_id
_entity_poly.type
_entity_poly.pdbx_seq_one_letter_code
_entity_poly.pdbx_strand_id
1 'polypeptide(L)'
;MALDIHAHRILILDFGSQYTQLIARRVREIGVYCELHPFDMDDEAIREFNPRGIILAGGPESVHEANSPRAPQAVFDLKVPLLGICYGMQTMAEQMGGKVEGSELREFGYARVDVVGKSRLLDGIEDHVDDDGVLGLDVWMSHGDKVTQMPGNFHVLASTPSCPIAGMYDDALGYYGVQFHPEVTHTKQGGRILSRFVQDICGCEALWTPSNIVEDAVAQVRAQVGSANVLLGLSGGVDSSVVAALLHRAIGDQLTCVFVDNGLLRLHEGDQVMAMFKENMGVKVIRADAEKQFLDNLAGEADPEKKRKIIGRTFIDVFDAEASKLENIQFLAQGTIYPDVIESAGAKSGKAHVIKSHHNVGGLPEEMNLKLVEPLRELFKDEVRKIGLELGLPYDMVYRHPFPGPGLGVRILGEVKKEYADILRRADHIFIEELRKADWYHKTSQAFVVFQPVKSVGVVGDGRRYAWVVALRAVETVDFMTARWAHLPYELLETVSGRIINEIEGISRVTYDVSSKPPATIEWE
;
A
#
# COMPACT_ATOMS: atom_id res chain seq x y z
N MET A 1 -11.83 -7.12 -30.96
CA MET A 1 -11.54 -5.97 -30.08
C MET A 1 -10.87 -6.55 -28.85
N ALA A 2 -9.82 -5.91 -28.33
CA ALA A 2 -9.27 -6.31 -27.04
C ALA A 2 -10.37 -6.16 -25.96
N LEU A 3 -10.36 -7.04 -24.96
CA LEU A 3 -11.23 -6.93 -23.81
C LEU A 3 -10.90 -5.63 -23.07
N ASP A 4 -11.87 -4.73 -22.91
CA ASP A 4 -11.68 -3.49 -22.15
C ASP A 4 -11.95 -3.77 -20.67
N ILE A 5 -10.89 -3.89 -19.88
CA ILE A 5 -10.95 -4.21 -18.45
C ILE A 5 -11.39 -3.01 -17.60
N HIS A 6 -11.43 -1.80 -18.18
CA HIS A 6 -11.85 -0.55 -17.55
C HIS A 6 -13.31 -0.21 -17.83
N ALA A 7 -13.97 -0.93 -18.75
CA ALA A 7 -15.35 -0.69 -19.16
C ALA A 7 -16.36 -0.69 -17.99
N HIS A 8 -16.11 -1.52 -16.98
CA HIS A 8 -16.87 -1.55 -15.73
C HIS A 8 -16.03 -0.97 -14.60
N ARG A 9 -16.40 0.24 -14.18
CA ARG A 9 -15.64 0.99 -13.18
C ARG A 9 -16.51 1.62 -12.10
N ILE A 10 -16.00 1.57 -10.88
CA ILE A 10 -16.61 2.17 -9.68
C ILE A 10 -15.88 3.48 -9.35
N LEU A 11 -16.64 4.54 -9.09
CA LEU A 11 -16.09 5.79 -8.57
C LEU A 11 -16.19 5.79 -7.04
N ILE A 12 -15.10 6.10 -6.36
CA ILE A 12 -15.07 6.24 -4.90
C ILE A 12 -14.75 7.70 -4.58
N LEU A 13 -15.66 8.37 -3.87
CA LEU A 13 -15.46 9.75 -3.42
C LEU A 13 -15.00 9.77 -1.96
N ASP A 14 -13.82 10.34 -1.74
CA ASP A 14 -13.15 10.42 -0.45
C ASP A 14 -13.56 11.66 0.34
N PHE A 15 -14.18 11.44 1.50
CA PHE A 15 -14.56 12.47 2.47
C PHE A 15 -13.55 12.62 3.62
N GLY A 16 -12.35 12.01 3.50
CA GLY A 16 -11.25 12.13 4.45
C GLY A 16 -11.13 10.98 5.45
N SER A 17 -11.78 9.83 5.19
CA SER A 17 -11.63 8.65 6.05
C SER A 17 -10.25 8.02 5.91
N GLN A 18 -9.70 7.57 7.03
CA GLN A 18 -8.50 6.72 7.06
C GLN A 18 -8.67 5.37 6.33
N TYR A 19 -9.92 4.95 6.07
CA TYR A 19 -10.26 3.68 5.44
C TYR A 19 -10.59 3.79 3.94
N THR A 20 -10.58 4.98 3.33
CA THR A 20 -11.02 5.15 1.93
C THR A 20 -10.21 4.29 0.95
N GLN A 21 -8.89 4.21 1.10
CA GLN A 21 -8.07 3.33 0.25
C GLN A 21 -8.42 1.84 0.44
N LEU A 22 -8.90 1.43 1.62
CA LEU A 22 -9.31 0.06 1.86
C LEU A 22 -10.58 -0.28 1.06
N ILE A 23 -11.53 0.65 0.91
CA ILE A 23 -12.69 0.49 0.03
C ILE A 23 -12.21 0.17 -1.40
N ALA A 24 -11.30 1.00 -1.93
CA ALA A 24 -10.75 0.80 -3.28
C ALA A 24 -10.09 -0.58 -3.41
N ARG A 25 -9.26 -0.98 -2.43
CA ARG A 25 -8.64 -2.31 -2.42
C ARG A 25 -9.68 -3.44 -2.41
N ARG A 26 -10.76 -3.33 -1.63
CA ARG A 26 -11.84 -4.33 -1.63
C ARG A 26 -12.55 -4.43 -2.98
N VAL A 27 -12.79 -3.31 -3.66
CA VAL A 27 -13.38 -3.31 -5.01
C VAL A 27 -12.44 -3.99 -6.01
N ARG A 28 -11.12 -3.73 -5.93
CA ARG A 28 -10.12 -4.45 -6.74
C ARG A 28 -10.04 -5.93 -6.41
N GLU A 29 -10.15 -6.33 -5.15
CA GLU A 29 -10.20 -7.75 -4.73
C GLU A 29 -11.43 -8.49 -5.30
N ILE A 30 -12.55 -7.80 -5.48
CA ILE A 30 -13.76 -8.33 -6.14
C ILE A 30 -13.54 -8.52 -7.65
N GLY A 31 -12.50 -7.88 -8.22
CA GLY A 31 -12.13 -8.01 -9.63
C GLY A 31 -12.73 -6.93 -10.53
N VAL A 32 -13.07 -5.76 -9.99
CA VAL A 32 -13.62 -4.62 -10.75
C VAL A 32 -12.69 -3.42 -10.64
N TYR A 33 -12.51 -2.67 -11.73
CA TYR A 33 -11.72 -1.45 -11.72
C TYR A 33 -12.40 -0.36 -10.88
N CYS A 34 -11.59 0.46 -10.21
CA CYS A 34 -12.10 1.62 -9.50
C CYS A 34 -11.05 2.72 -9.40
N GLU A 35 -11.53 3.95 -9.25
CA GLU A 35 -10.70 5.10 -8.92
C GLU A 35 -11.23 5.81 -7.67
N LEU A 36 -10.28 6.31 -6.87
CA LEU A 36 -10.48 7.13 -5.70
C LEU A 36 -10.22 8.59 -6.08
N HIS A 37 -11.23 9.43 -5.86
CA HIS A 37 -11.19 10.87 -6.11
C HIS A 37 -11.64 11.62 -4.85
N PRO A 38 -11.22 12.88 -4.65
CA PRO A 38 -11.72 13.67 -3.54
C PRO A 38 -13.21 13.97 -3.71
N PHE A 39 -13.92 14.22 -2.62
CA PHE A 39 -15.35 14.50 -2.65
C PHE A 39 -15.74 15.71 -3.52
N ASP A 40 -14.82 16.66 -3.73
CA ASP A 40 -15.03 17.89 -4.51
C ASP A 40 -14.67 17.73 -6.00
N MET A 41 -14.63 16.48 -6.50
CA MET A 41 -14.47 16.19 -7.93
C MET A 41 -15.53 16.91 -8.78
N ASP A 42 -15.09 17.56 -9.86
CA ASP A 42 -15.98 18.34 -10.73
C ASP A 42 -17.10 17.49 -11.35
N ASP A 43 -18.28 18.09 -11.45
CA ASP A 43 -19.50 17.49 -11.98
C ASP A 43 -19.30 16.93 -13.40
N GLU A 44 -18.60 17.67 -14.28
CA GLU A 44 -18.24 17.24 -15.62
C GLU A 44 -17.30 16.02 -15.59
N ALA A 45 -16.30 16.03 -14.71
CA ALA A 45 -15.32 14.94 -14.60
C ALA A 45 -16.01 13.64 -14.13
N ILE A 46 -16.99 13.72 -13.24
CA ILE A 46 -17.79 12.58 -12.81
C ILE A 46 -18.60 12.00 -13.98
N ARG A 47 -19.19 12.86 -14.81
CA ARG A 47 -19.95 12.42 -16.01
C ARG A 47 -19.03 11.78 -17.06
N GLU A 48 -17.85 12.34 -17.28
CA GLU A 48 -16.83 11.76 -18.18
C GLU A 48 -16.27 10.43 -17.64
N PHE A 49 -16.12 10.31 -16.32
CA PHE A 49 -15.77 9.07 -15.67
C PHE A 49 -16.85 7.98 -15.88
N ASN A 50 -18.11 8.32 -16.19
CA ASN A 50 -19.15 7.35 -16.56
C ASN A 50 -19.17 6.08 -15.66
N PRO A 51 -19.30 6.23 -14.33
CA PRO A 51 -19.22 5.10 -13.40
C PRO A 51 -20.42 4.15 -13.55
N ARG A 52 -20.20 2.85 -13.31
CA ARG A 52 -21.29 1.87 -13.15
C ARG A 52 -21.96 1.94 -11.78
N GLY A 53 -21.25 2.46 -10.80
CA GLY A 53 -21.74 2.72 -9.45
C GLY A 53 -20.79 3.64 -8.71
N ILE A 54 -21.30 4.29 -7.67
CA ILE A 54 -20.55 5.27 -6.88
C ILE A 54 -20.56 4.84 -5.41
N ILE A 55 -19.40 4.94 -4.75
CA ILE A 55 -19.27 4.76 -3.30
C ILE A 55 -18.87 6.09 -2.67
N LEU A 56 -19.67 6.57 -1.72
CA LEU A 56 -19.35 7.73 -0.88
C LEU A 56 -18.68 7.22 0.40
N ALA A 57 -17.40 7.50 0.56
CA ALA A 57 -16.63 7.03 1.71
C ALA A 57 -17.02 7.75 3.01
N GLY A 58 -16.50 7.23 4.13
CA GLY A 58 -16.59 7.91 5.42
C GLY A 58 -15.73 9.19 5.47
N GLY A 59 -15.87 9.93 6.55
CA GLY A 59 -15.12 11.15 6.83
C GLY A 59 -15.18 11.49 8.31
N PRO A 60 -14.21 12.26 8.84
CA PRO A 60 -14.17 12.67 10.24
C PRO A 60 -15.09 13.85 10.56
N GLU A 61 -15.56 14.56 9.53
CA GLU A 61 -16.38 15.77 9.64
C GLU A 61 -17.81 15.45 10.09
N SER A 62 -18.55 16.50 10.48
CA SER A 62 -19.99 16.41 10.79
C SER A 62 -20.81 17.02 9.66
N VAL A 63 -21.77 16.29 9.09
CA VAL A 63 -22.56 16.77 7.93
C VAL A 63 -23.39 18.02 8.28
N HIS A 64 -23.83 18.17 9.53
CA HIS A 64 -24.67 19.29 9.92
C HIS A 64 -23.91 20.62 10.10
N GLU A 65 -22.57 20.62 10.07
CA GLU A 65 -21.75 21.82 10.18
C GLU A 65 -21.73 22.64 8.88
N ALA A 66 -21.60 23.96 9.00
CA ALA A 66 -21.52 24.86 7.85
C ALA A 66 -20.23 24.60 7.04
N ASN A 67 -20.34 24.55 5.72
CA ASN A 67 -19.24 24.24 4.77
C ASN A 67 -18.64 22.84 4.92
N SER A 68 -19.34 21.91 5.58
CA SER A 68 -18.90 20.53 5.63
C SER A 68 -18.95 19.88 4.23
N PRO A 69 -18.08 18.88 3.96
CA PRO A 69 -18.02 18.20 2.66
C PRO A 69 -19.37 17.69 2.12
N ARG A 70 -19.59 17.83 0.81
CA ARG A 70 -20.83 17.40 0.14
C ARG A 70 -20.53 16.63 -1.13
N ALA A 71 -21.37 15.65 -1.45
CA ALA A 71 -21.29 14.97 -2.73
C ALA A 71 -21.69 15.95 -3.86
N PRO A 72 -20.98 15.96 -5.00
CA PRO A 72 -21.34 16.75 -6.16
C PRO A 72 -22.71 16.35 -6.70
N GLN A 73 -23.44 17.28 -7.31
CA GLN A 73 -24.83 17.04 -7.74
C GLN A 73 -24.89 15.97 -8.83
N ALA A 74 -23.86 15.87 -9.68
CA ALA A 74 -23.74 14.83 -10.70
C ALA A 74 -23.89 13.40 -10.14
N VAL A 75 -23.49 13.15 -8.90
CA VAL A 75 -23.64 11.83 -8.24
C VAL A 75 -25.09 11.36 -8.23
N PHE A 76 -26.02 12.26 -7.92
CA PHE A 76 -27.45 11.95 -7.84
C PHE A 76 -28.12 12.01 -9.22
N ASP A 77 -27.66 12.91 -10.10
CA ASP A 77 -28.24 13.10 -11.43
C ASP A 77 -27.97 11.94 -12.38
N LEU A 78 -26.84 11.23 -12.20
CA LEU A 78 -26.45 10.08 -13.03
C LEU A 78 -27.37 8.87 -12.87
N LYS A 79 -28.07 8.75 -11.72
CA LYS A 79 -29.00 7.63 -11.42
C LYS A 79 -28.36 6.25 -11.57
N VAL A 80 -27.07 6.14 -11.30
CA VAL A 80 -26.35 4.87 -11.14
C VAL A 80 -26.40 4.44 -9.67
N PRO A 81 -26.27 3.15 -9.34
CA PRO A 81 -26.29 2.69 -7.95
C PRO A 81 -25.29 3.42 -7.05
N LEU A 82 -25.70 3.68 -5.81
CA LEU A 82 -24.97 4.49 -4.84
C LEU A 82 -24.85 3.77 -3.50
N LEU A 83 -23.65 3.71 -2.93
CA LEU A 83 -23.42 3.20 -1.58
C LEU A 83 -22.74 4.28 -0.73
N GLY A 84 -23.42 4.76 0.32
CA GLY A 84 -22.86 5.65 1.31
C GLY A 84 -22.39 4.90 2.55
N ILE A 85 -21.16 5.17 2.99
CA ILE A 85 -20.54 4.54 4.17
C ILE A 85 -20.28 5.62 5.22
N CYS A 86 -20.86 5.47 6.41
CA CYS A 86 -20.77 6.42 7.52
C CYS A 86 -21.10 7.86 7.07
N TYR A 87 -20.12 8.76 6.99
CA TYR A 87 -20.30 10.11 6.47
C TYR A 87 -20.97 10.12 5.08
N GLY A 88 -20.61 9.16 4.21
CA GLY A 88 -21.23 8.97 2.91
C GLY A 88 -22.75 8.73 2.97
N MET A 89 -23.21 7.97 3.96
CA MET A 89 -24.65 7.76 4.21
C MET A 89 -25.30 9.05 4.73
N GLN A 90 -24.62 9.77 5.62
CA GLN A 90 -25.14 11.00 6.21
C GLN A 90 -25.28 12.12 5.17
N THR A 91 -24.26 12.31 4.31
CA THR A 91 -24.28 13.33 3.25
C THR A 91 -25.36 13.03 2.22
N MET A 92 -25.54 11.74 1.88
CA MET A 92 -26.65 11.28 1.03
C MET A 92 -28.00 11.58 1.67
N ALA A 93 -28.19 11.26 2.96
CA ALA A 93 -29.44 11.51 3.66
C ALA A 93 -29.79 13.01 3.67
N GLU A 94 -28.85 13.87 4.06
CA GLU A 94 -29.06 15.31 4.16
C GLU A 94 -29.38 15.95 2.79
N GLN A 95 -28.60 15.59 1.74
CA GLN A 95 -28.80 16.15 0.40
C GLN A 95 -30.09 15.66 -0.29
N MET A 96 -30.68 14.56 0.19
CA MET A 96 -31.94 14.01 -0.32
C MET A 96 -33.17 14.39 0.54
N GLY A 97 -33.02 15.35 1.46
CA GLY A 97 -34.12 15.89 2.27
C GLY A 97 -34.43 15.11 3.55
N GLY A 98 -33.52 14.22 3.97
CA GLY A 98 -33.47 13.70 5.33
C GLY A 98 -32.88 14.71 6.31
N LYS A 99 -32.53 14.24 7.52
CA LYS A 99 -31.90 15.06 8.56
C LYS A 99 -30.86 14.27 9.33
N VAL A 100 -29.69 14.86 9.53
CA VAL A 100 -28.59 14.36 10.35
C VAL A 100 -28.44 15.23 11.60
N GLU A 101 -28.29 14.59 12.76
CA GLU A 101 -28.07 15.28 14.03
C GLU A 101 -26.88 14.68 14.77
N GLY A 102 -26.15 15.55 15.48
CA GLY A 102 -25.10 15.12 16.39
C GLY A 102 -25.67 14.30 17.55
N SER A 103 -24.94 13.26 17.97
CA SER A 103 -25.32 12.39 19.09
C SER A 103 -24.26 12.43 20.19
N GLU A 104 -24.69 12.61 21.44
CA GLU A 104 -23.79 12.49 22.60
C GLU A 104 -23.26 11.05 22.76
N LEU A 105 -24.06 10.07 22.34
CA LEU A 105 -23.68 8.66 22.25
C LEU A 105 -22.92 8.41 20.96
N ARG A 106 -21.59 8.46 21.03
CA ARG A 106 -20.72 8.04 19.95
C ARG A 106 -20.46 6.54 20.03
N GLU A 107 -20.55 5.87 18.89
CA GLU A 107 -20.32 4.43 18.80
C GLU A 107 -19.11 4.20 17.91
N PHE A 108 -18.01 3.81 18.55
CA PHE A 108 -16.76 3.45 17.90
C PHE A 108 -16.38 2.06 18.34
N GLY A 109 -16.37 1.13 17.39
CA GLY A 109 -15.92 -0.24 17.61
C GLY A 109 -16.91 -1.29 17.16
N TYR A 110 -16.71 -2.49 17.70
CA TYR A 110 -17.51 -3.65 17.37
C TYR A 110 -18.95 -3.49 17.86
N ALA A 111 -19.91 -3.74 16.96
CA ALA A 111 -21.32 -3.78 17.28
C ALA A 111 -22.00 -4.91 16.54
N ARG A 112 -23.13 -5.35 17.08
CA ARG A 112 -24.08 -6.19 16.38
C ARG A 112 -25.20 -5.29 15.85
N VAL A 113 -25.49 -5.38 14.56
CA VAL A 113 -26.65 -4.71 13.92
C VAL A 113 -27.71 -5.73 13.56
N ASP A 114 -28.97 -5.38 13.79
CA ASP A 114 -30.11 -6.19 13.38
C ASP A 114 -30.56 -5.75 11.98
N VAL A 115 -30.68 -6.71 11.07
CA VAL A 115 -31.18 -6.48 9.71
C VAL A 115 -32.71 -6.54 9.74
N VAL A 116 -33.33 -5.37 9.63
CA VAL A 116 -34.79 -5.19 9.76
C VAL A 116 -35.47 -4.93 8.41
N GLY A 117 -34.70 -4.54 7.39
CA GLY A 117 -35.17 -4.28 6.04
C GLY A 117 -34.94 -5.45 5.08
N LYS A 118 -35.84 -5.59 4.09
CA LYS A 118 -35.66 -6.54 2.97
C LYS A 118 -35.13 -5.80 1.76
N SER A 119 -33.81 -5.78 1.63
CA SER A 119 -33.10 -5.09 0.55
C SER A 119 -32.24 -6.04 -0.26
N ARG A 120 -32.08 -5.74 -1.56
CA ARG A 120 -31.10 -6.41 -2.43
C ARG A 120 -29.68 -6.42 -1.86
N LEU A 121 -29.28 -5.41 -1.08
CA LEU A 121 -27.90 -5.29 -0.57
C LEU A 121 -27.55 -6.34 0.49
N LEU A 122 -28.48 -6.66 1.39
CA LEU A 122 -28.24 -7.58 2.52
C LEU A 122 -28.95 -8.93 2.36
N ASP A 123 -29.63 -9.17 1.24
CA ASP A 123 -30.34 -10.43 0.99
C ASP A 123 -29.39 -11.65 1.03
N GLY A 124 -29.62 -12.52 2.01
CA GLY A 124 -28.82 -13.71 2.30
C GLY A 124 -27.48 -13.44 3.02
N ILE A 125 -27.32 -12.28 3.66
CA ILE A 125 -26.10 -11.89 4.39
C ILE A 125 -26.41 -11.73 5.88
N GLU A 126 -25.95 -12.67 6.70
CA GLU A 126 -26.13 -12.72 8.15
C GLU A 126 -24.92 -13.39 8.82
N ASP A 127 -24.61 -12.99 10.06
CA ASP A 127 -23.66 -13.68 10.94
C ASP A 127 -24.39 -14.51 12.00
N HIS A 128 -25.57 -14.06 12.42
CA HIS A 128 -26.38 -14.67 13.45
C HIS A 128 -27.86 -14.64 13.07
N VAL A 129 -28.63 -15.57 13.63
CA VAL A 129 -30.10 -15.56 13.58
C VAL A 129 -30.58 -15.74 15.01
N ASP A 130 -31.35 -14.79 15.52
CA ASP A 130 -31.96 -14.90 16.85
C ASP A 130 -33.10 -15.92 16.86
N ASP A 131 -33.50 -16.33 18.07
CA ASP A 131 -34.63 -17.25 18.28
C ASP A 131 -35.94 -16.74 17.66
N ASP A 132 -36.11 -15.41 17.59
CA ASP A 132 -37.26 -14.74 16.97
C ASP A 132 -37.11 -14.52 15.45
N GLY A 133 -36.04 -15.05 14.84
CA GLY A 133 -35.76 -15.00 13.40
C GLY A 133 -35.14 -13.69 12.90
N VAL A 134 -34.73 -12.79 13.81
CA VAL A 134 -34.03 -11.54 13.45
C VAL A 134 -32.60 -11.87 13.02
N LEU A 135 -32.22 -11.39 11.84
CA LEU A 135 -30.89 -11.58 11.29
C LEU A 135 -29.93 -10.53 11.87
N GLY A 136 -28.76 -10.97 12.32
CA GLY A 136 -27.73 -10.10 12.91
C GLY A 136 -26.44 -10.08 12.11
N LEU A 137 -25.78 -8.92 12.04
CA LEU A 137 -24.44 -8.77 11.47
C LEU A 137 -23.46 -8.23 12.51
N ASP A 138 -22.25 -8.79 12.51
CA ASP A 138 -21.12 -8.31 13.29
C ASP A 138 -20.35 -7.26 12.47
N VAL A 139 -20.41 -6.00 12.91
CA VAL A 139 -19.92 -4.85 12.14
C VAL A 139 -19.01 -3.95 12.96
N TRP A 140 -18.25 -3.11 12.25
CA TRP A 140 -17.46 -2.04 12.84
C TRP A 140 -18.15 -0.69 12.68
N MET A 141 -18.75 -0.21 13.77
CA MET A 141 -19.40 1.11 13.85
C MET A 141 -18.34 2.18 14.10
N SER A 142 -18.51 3.34 13.46
CA SER A 142 -17.62 4.48 13.68
C SER A 142 -18.33 5.79 13.34
N HIS A 143 -19.30 6.19 14.16
CA HIS A 143 -20.06 7.41 13.93
C HIS A 143 -20.24 8.27 15.19
N GLY A 144 -20.11 9.58 15.01
CA GLY A 144 -20.57 10.59 15.97
C GLY A 144 -22.02 10.98 15.68
N ASP A 145 -22.30 11.32 14.43
CA ASP A 145 -23.60 11.77 13.95
C ASP A 145 -24.50 10.60 13.52
N LYS A 146 -25.81 10.83 13.52
CA LYS A 146 -26.81 9.84 13.11
C LYS A 146 -27.87 10.51 12.24
N VAL A 147 -28.36 9.75 11.26
CA VAL A 147 -29.58 10.11 10.51
C VAL A 147 -30.76 9.98 11.48
N THR A 148 -31.52 11.04 11.69
CA THR A 148 -32.73 11.05 12.54
C THR A 148 -34.02 11.14 11.73
N GLN A 149 -33.93 11.63 10.49
CA GLN A 149 -35.03 11.60 9.53
C GLN A 149 -34.53 11.04 8.20
N MET A 150 -35.16 9.97 7.72
CA MET A 150 -34.82 9.39 6.41
C MET A 150 -35.36 10.25 5.26
N PRO A 151 -34.71 10.26 4.09
CA PRO A 151 -35.30 10.77 2.86
C PRO A 151 -36.58 10.01 2.50
N GLY A 152 -37.51 10.65 1.78
CA GLY A 152 -38.90 10.17 1.67
C GLY A 152 -39.10 8.73 1.15
N ASN A 153 -38.30 8.29 0.17
CA ASN A 153 -38.42 6.96 -0.45
C ASN A 153 -37.52 5.89 0.19
N PHE A 154 -36.78 6.24 1.24
CA PHE A 154 -35.87 5.31 1.88
C PHE A 154 -36.59 4.50 2.97
N HIS A 155 -36.16 3.26 3.12
CA HIS A 155 -36.58 2.35 4.17
C HIS A 155 -35.41 2.01 5.09
N VAL A 156 -35.70 1.70 6.36
CA VAL A 156 -34.67 1.24 7.30
C VAL A 156 -34.16 -0.12 6.86
N LEU A 157 -32.84 -0.24 6.70
CA LEU A 157 -32.15 -1.48 6.34
C LEU A 157 -31.71 -2.25 7.59
N ALA A 158 -31.07 -1.55 8.52
CA ALA A 158 -30.47 -2.11 9.72
C ALA A 158 -30.61 -1.15 10.90
N SER A 159 -30.62 -1.68 12.12
CA SER A 159 -30.75 -0.90 13.36
C SER A 159 -29.92 -1.47 14.51
N THR A 160 -29.55 -0.60 15.45
CA THR A 160 -29.06 -0.97 16.79
C THR A 160 -29.84 -0.20 17.86
N PRO A 161 -29.79 -0.61 19.15
CA PRO A 161 -30.42 0.15 20.23
C PRO A 161 -29.96 1.62 20.31
N SER A 162 -28.71 1.89 19.94
CA SER A 162 -28.08 3.22 19.95
C SER A 162 -28.21 3.96 18.60
N CYS A 163 -28.46 3.26 17.50
CA CYS A 163 -28.57 3.81 16.15
C CYS A 163 -29.79 3.21 15.43
N PRO A 164 -30.98 3.82 15.56
CA PRO A 164 -32.21 3.29 14.95
C PRO A 164 -32.17 3.18 13.42
N ILE A 165 -31.37 4.02 12.76
CA ILE A 165 -31.14 4.00 11.31
C ILE A 165 -29.65 3.71 11.09
N ALA A 166 -29.23 2.48 11.42
CA ALA A 166 -27.86 2.01 11.19
C ALA A 166 -27.61 1.66 9.71
N GLY A 167 -28.68 1.49 8.92
CA GLY A 167 -28.62 1.50 7.48
C GLY A 167 -29.96 1.92 6.86
N MET A 168 -29.91 2.39 5.62
CA MET A 168 -31.08 2.81 4.84
C MET A 168 -30.96 2.36 3.39
N TYR A 169 -32.08 2.17 2.69
CA TYR A 169 -32.06 1.77 1.28
C TYR A 169 -33.26 2.28 0.49
N ASP A 170 -33.05 2.45 -0.82
CA ASP A 170 -34.05 2.57 -1.88
C ASP A 170 -33.64 1.62 -3.03
N ASP A 171 -34.25 0.43 -3.08
CA ASP A 171 -33.94 -0.60 -4.08
C ASP A 171 -34.33 -0.17 -5.51
N ALA A 172 -35.27 0.78 -5.67
CA ALA A 172 -35.71 1.24 -6.98
C ALA A 172 -34.66 2.15 -7.64
N LEU A 173 -33.98 2.98 -6.84
CA LEU A 173 -32.82 3.75 -7.28
C LEU A 173 -31.49 2.98 -7.17
N GLY A 174 -31.48 1.89 -6.39
CA GLY A 174 -30.24 1.18 -6.05
C GLY A 174 -29.35 2.00 -5.12
N TYR A 175 -29.96 2.76 -4.20
CA TYR A 175 -29.26 3.62 -3.26
C TYR A 175 -29.25 2.99 -1.89
N TYR A 176 -28.09 2.93 -1.25
CA TYR A 176 -27.89 2.27 0.02
C TYR A 176 -26.99 3.10 0.91
N GLY A 177 -27.27 3.10 2.21
CA GLY A 177 -26.44 3.74 3.23
C GLY A 177 -26.22 2.80 4.41
N VAL A 178 -25.00 2.75 4.94
CA VAL A 178 -24.64 2.03 6.16
C VAL A 178 -23.82 2.90 7.11
N GLN A 179 -24.08 2.82 8.42
CA GLN A 179 -23.35 3.54 9.47
C GLN A 179 -22.12 2.78 10.00
N PHE A 180 -21.82 1.62 9.40
CA PHE A 180 -20.65 0.80 9.68
C PHE A 180 -19.74 0.69 8.46
N HIS A 181 -18.51 0.24 8.67
CA HIS A 181 -17.48 0.13 7.64
C HIS A 181 -17.39 -1.31 7.08
N PRO A 182 -17.97 -1.63 5.91
CA PRO A 182 -17.86 -2.96 5.31
C PRO A 182 -16.45 -3.27 4.74
N GLU A 183 -15.58 -2.27 4.59
CA GLU A 183 -14.23 -2.45 4.05
C GLU A 183 -13.24 -3.05 5.05
N VAL A 184 -13.48 -2.87 6.36
CA VAL A 184 -12.59 -3.37 7.43
C VAL A 184 -12.86 -4.82 7.77
N THR A 185 -11.82 -5.55 8.16
CA THR A 185 -11.89 -6.98 8.51
C THR A 185 -12.74 -7.28 9.75
N HIS A 186 -13.01 -6.27 10.58
CA HIS A 186 -13.85 -6.39 11.76
C HIS A 186 -15.33 -6.61 11.39
N THR A 187 -15.76 -6.12 10.23
CA THR A 187 -17.09 -6.40 9.68
C THR A 187 -17.03 -7.72 8.93
N LYS A 188 -17.49 -8.82 9.57
CA LYS A 188 -17.24 -10.19 9.09
C LYS A 188 -17.74 -10.44 7.68
N GLN A 189 -18.96 -9.97 7.37
CA GLN A 189 -19.58 -10.11 6.05
C GLN A 189 -19.29 -8.94 5.10
N GLY A 190 -18.40 -8.01 5.46
CA GLY A 190 -18.14 -6.77 4.73
C GLY A 190 -17.77 -6.99 3.26
N GLY A 191 -16.94 -8.00 2.99
CA GLY A 191 -16.58 -8.40 1.62
C GLY A 191 -17.78 -8.86 0.78
N ARG A 192 -18.74 -9.58 1.38
CA ARG A 192 -19.98 -9.99 0.68
C ARG A 192 -20.89 -8.80 0.40
N ILE A 193 -21.00 -7.85 1.32
CA ILE A 193 -21.77 -6.61 1.14
C ILE A 193 -21.22 -5.82 -0.04
N LEU A 194 -19.90 -5.60 -0.08
CA LEU A 194 -19.25 -4.89 -1.18
C LEU A 194 -19.35 -5.66 -2.51
N SER A 195 -19.20 -6.98 -2.51
CA SER A 195 -19.39 -7.82 -3.70
C SER A 195 -20.83 -7.73 -4.23
N ARG A 196 -21.84 -7.80 -3.35
CA ARG A 196 -23.26 -7.63 -3.71
C ARG A 196 -23.52 -6.27 -4.35
N PHE A 197 -22.95 -5.20 -3.78
CA PHE A 197 -23.07 -3.86 -4.38
C PHE A 197 -22.39 -3.78 -5.76
N VAL A 198 -21.14 -4.21 -5.86
CA VAL A 198 -20.32 -4.03 -7.06
C VAL A 198 -20.75 -4.96 -8.20
N GLN A 199 -20.93 -6.26 -7.96
CA GLN A 199 -21.20 -7.23 -9.02
C GLN A 199 -22.69 -7.33 -9.34
N ASP A 200 -23.55 -7.47 -8.32
CA ASP A 200 -24.96 -7.78 -8.58
C ASP A 200 -25.82 -6.51 -8.76
N ILE A 201 -25.56 -5.47 -7.96
CA ILE A 201 -26.35 -4.23 -8.00
C ILE A 201 -25.85 -3.30 -9.11
N CYS A 202 -24.54 -3.05 -9.20
CA CYS A 202 -23.95 -2.25 -10.28
C CYS A 202 -23.82 -3.03 -11.60
N GLY A 203 -23.94 -4.37 -11.56
CA GLY A 203 -23.84 -5.21 -12.75
C GLY A 203 -22.42 -5.29 -13.31
N CYS A 204 -21.39 -5.10 -12.48
CA CYS A 204 -20.00 -5.11 -12.94
C CYS A 204 -19.46 -6.53 -13.09
N GLU A 205 -18.94 -6.82 -14.28
CA GLU A 205 -18.15 -8.03 -14.56
C GLU A 205 -16.76 -7.96 -13.90
N ALA A 206 -16.29 -9.10 -13.38
CA ALA A 206 -15.00 -9.22 -12.71
C ALA A 206 -13.84 -9.38 -13.71
N LEU A 207 -13.61 -8.37 -14.56
CA LEU A 207 -12.58 -8.40 -15.61
C LEU A 207 -11.20 -7.93 -15.12
N TRP A 208 -11.13 -7.28 -13.96
CA TRP A 208 -9.89 -6.77 -13.38
C TRP A 208 -9.11 -7.91 -12.68
N THR A 209 -8.57 -8.82 -13.49
CA THR A 209 -7.81 -9.99 -13.03
C THR A 209 -6.33 -9.83 -13.36
N PRO A 210 -5.40 -10.48 -12.63
CA PRO A 210 -3.97 -10.33 -12.88
C PRO A 210 -3.56 -10.62 -14.33
N SER A 211 -4.15 -11.65 -14.95
CA SER A 211 -3.86 -12.03 -16.34
C SER A 211 -4.30 -10.94 -17.31
N ASN A 212 -5.55 -10.44 -17.17
CA ASN A 212 -6.06 -9.38 -18.05
C ASN A 212 -5.30 -8.06 -17.86
N ILE A 213 -4.92 -7.71 -16.63
CA ILE A 213 -4.11 -6.52 -16.32
C ILE A 213 -2.76 -6.60 -17.03
N VAL A 214 -2.10 -7.76 -17.00
CA VAL A 214 -0.82 -7.95 -17.68
C VAL A 214 -0.98 -7.81 -19.19
N GLU A 215 -2.02 -8.40 -19.78
CA GLU A 215 -2.27 -8.28 -21.23
C GLU A 215 -2.56 -6.84 -21.66
N ASP A 216 -3.40 -6.13 -20.91
CA ASP A 216 -3.72 -4.72 -21.15
C ASP A 216 -2.47 -3.84 -21.02
N ALA A 217 -1.72 -3.96 -19.93
CA ALA A 217 -0.51 -3.17 -19.72
C ALA A 217 0.57 -3.45 -20.77
N VAL A 218 0.71 -4.70 -21.24
CA VAL A 218 1.61 -5.03 -22.36
C VAL A 218 1.17 -4.33 -23.65
N ALA A 219 -0.13 -4.30 -23.95
CA ALA A 219 -0.67 -3.63 -25.12
C ALA A 219 -0.45 -2.11 -25.05
N GLN A 220 -0.72 -1.50 -23.89
CA GLN A 220 -0.50 -0.07 -23.64
C GLN A 220 0.97 0.32 -23.79
N VAL A 221 1.90 -0.43 -23.18
CA VAL A 221 3.34 -0.19 -23.29
C VAL A 221 3.79 -0.26 -24.74
N ARG A 222 3.37 -1.28 -25.51
CA ARG A 222 3.72 -1.40 -26.93
C ARG A 222 3.21 -0.22 -27.74
N ALA A 223 1.99 0.23 -27.49
CA ALA A 223 1.41 1.38 -28.18
C ALA A 223 2.13 2.69 -27.82
N GLN A 224 2.51 2.88 -26.56
CA GLN A 224 3.18 4.10 -26.09
C GLN A 224 4.64 4.17 -26.56
N VAL A 225 5.38 3.07 -26.45
CA VAL A 225 6.83 3.03 -26.70
C VAL A 225 7.16 2.83 -28.18
N GLY A 226 6.34 2.06 -28.91
CA GLY A 226 6.62 1.70 -30.30
C GLY A 226 7.97 1.01 -30.43
N SER A 227 8.86 1.56 -31.27
CA SER A 227 10.21 1.04 -31.51
C SER A 227 11.31 1.74 -30.70
N ALA A 228 10.97 2.60 -29.74
CA ALA A 228 11.96 3.33 -28.94
C ALA A 228 12.57 2.44 -27.84
N ASN A 229 13.77 2.79 -27.36
CA ASN A 229 14.37 2.09 -26.22
C ASN A 229 13.92 2.71 -24.90
N VAL A 230 13.77 1.85 -23.90
CA VAL A 230 13.32 2.18 -22.55
C VAL A 230 14.42 1.87 -21.56
N LEU A 231 14.72 2.84 -20.71
CA LEU A 231 15.63 2.70 -19.59
C LEU A 231 14.83 2.49 -18.30
N LEU A 232 15.27 1.56 -17.44
CA LEU A 232 14.68 1.32 -16.13
C LEU A 232 15.74 1.32 -15.03
N GLY A 233 15.51 2.12 -13.98
CA GLY A 233 16.23 2.00 -12.72
C GLY A 233 15.74 0.80 -11.93
N LEU A 234 16.58 -0.24 -11.83
CA LEU A 234 16.27 -1.44 -11.08
C LEU A 234 16.81 -1.31 -9.65
N SER A 235 15.93 -1.46 -8.66
CA SER A 235 16.30 -1.35 -7.24
C SER A 235 16.40 -2.69 -6.51
N GLY A 236 15.97 -3.79 -7.16
CA GLY A 236 15.78 -5.09 -6.50
C GLY A 236 14.52 -5.18 -5.62
N GLY A 237 13.77 -4.08 -5.50
CA GLY A 237 12.43 -4.07 -4.91
C GLY A 237 11.40 -4.79 -5.79
N VAL A 238 10.23 -5.09 -5.22
CA VAL A 238 9.15 -5.79 -5.92
C VAL A 238 8.66 -4.98 -7.12
N ASP A 239 8.41 -3.67 -6.94
CA ASP A 239 7.75 -2.85 -7.99
C ASP A 239 8.64 -2.70 -9.22
N SER A 240 9.90 -2.27 -9.04
CA SER A 240 10.86 -2.13 -10.14
C SER A 240 11.11 -3.46 -10.86
N SER A 241 11.03 -4.58 -10.14
CA SER A 241 11.18 -5.89 -10.74
C SER A 241 9.97 -6.35 -11.54
N VAL A 242 8.76 -6.05 -11.06
CA VAL A 242 7.52 -6.31 -11.80
C VAL A 242 7.46 -5.43 -13.05
N VAL A 243 7.89 -4.16 -12.98
CA VAL A 243 8.05 -3.31 -14.17
C VAL A 243 9.03 -3.93 -15.14
N ALA A 244 10.22 -4.36 -14.68
CA ALA A 244 11.22 -4.99 -15.54
C ALA A 244 10.65 -6.21 -16.26
N ALA A 245 9.94 -7.07 -15.52
CA ALA A 245 9.30 -8.26 -16.07
C ALA A 245 8.22 -7.94 -17.11
N LEU A 246 7.35 -6.97 -16.79
CA LEU A 246 6.27 -6.52 -17.66
C LEU A 246 6.79 -5.87 -18.95
N LEU A 247 7.76 -4.97 -18.82
CA LEU A 247 8.38 -4.32 -19.97
C LEU A 247 9.14 -5.33 -20.82
N HIS A 248 9.86 -6.28 -20.22
CA HIS A 248 10.54 -7.30 -21.01
C HIS A 248 9.56 -8.16 -21.81
N ARG A 249 8.42 -8.54 -21.21
CA ARG A 249 7.33 -9.23 -21.93
C ARG A 249 6.74 -8.37 -23.05
N ALA A 250 6.67 -7.05 -22.86
CA ALA A 250 6.10 -6.13 -23.84
C ALA A 250 7.05 -5.84 -25.02
N ILE A 251 8.31 -5.48 -24.74
CA ILE A 251 9.24 -4.86 -25.71
C ILE A 251 10.61 -5.57 -25.79
N GLY A 252 10.82 -6.67 -25.07
CA GLY A 252 12.01 -7.51 -25.18
C GLY A 252 13.32 -6.74 -25.02
N ASP A 253 14.14 -6.76 -26.07
CA ASP A 253 15.50 -6.18 -26.11
C ASP A 253 15.52 -4.63 -26.15
N GLN A 254 14.37 -3.98 -26.35
CA GLN A 254 14.27 -2.50 -26.25
C GLN A 254 14.46 -2.01 -24.81
N LEU A 255 14.32 -2.91 -23.81
CA LEU A 255 14.51 -2.61 -22.40
C LEU A 255 15.99 -2.74 -22.01
N THR A 256 16.54 -1.67 -21.41
CA THR A 256 17.80 -1.74 -20.67
C THR A 256 17.56 -1.36 -19.21
N CYS A 257 17.96 -2.24 -18.30
CA CYS A 257 17.88 -1.98 -16.86
C CYS A 257 19.26 -1.56 -16.33
N VAL A 258 19.28 -0.58 -15.43
CA VAL A 258 20.47 -0.20 -14.66
C VAL A 258 20.20 -0.49 -13.18
N PHE A 259 21.03 -1.34 -12.60
CA PHE A 259 21.01 -1.68 -11.17
C PHE A 259 22.21 -1.01 -10.50
N VAL A 260 21.95 -0.07 -9.60
CA VAL A 260 22.99 0.63 -8.83
C VAL A 260 23.23 -0.10 -7.52
N ASP A 261 24.38 -0.77 -7.39
CA ASP A 261 24.82 -1.31 -6.12
C ASP A 261 25.48 -0.20 -5.30
N ASN A 262 24.67 0.40 -4.43
CA ASN A 262 25.08 1.51 -3.57
C ASN A 262 25.92 1.06 -2.36
N GLY A 263 26.20 -0.24 -2.20
CA GLY A 263 26.91 -0.75 -1.02
C GLY A 263 26.11 -0.63 0.28
N LEU A 264 24.79 -0.48 0.21
CA LEU A 264 23.86 -0.44 1.35
C LEU A 264 22.73 -1.47 1.21
N LEU A 265 22.93 -2.49 0.37
CA LEU A 265 22.00 -3.61 0.19
C LEU A 265 22.22 -4.71 1.23
N ARG A 266 21.29 -5.68 1.29
CA ARG A 266 21.42 -6.89 2.12
C ARG A 266 22.55 -7.79 1.61
N LEU A 267 22.92 -8.77 2.45
CA LEU A 267 23.95 -9.74 2.09
C LEU A 267 23.58 -10.50 0.81
N HIS A 268 24.48 -10.51 -0.18
CA HIS A 268 24.32 -11.15 -1.50
C HIS A 268 23.17 -10.60 -2.37
N GLU A 269 22.54 -9.49 -2.00
CA GLU A 269 21.36 -9.00 -2.71
C GLU A 269 21.65 -8.59 -4.15
N GLY A 270 22.76 -7.87 -4.39
CA GLY A 270 23.15 -7.48 -5.74
C GLY A 270 23.37 -8.69 -6.66
N ASP A 271 24.05 -9.73 -6.16
CA ASP A 271 24.30 -10.95 -6.93
C ASP A 271 23.00 -11.72 -7.21
N GLN A 272 22.11 -11.80 -6.22
CA GLN A 272 20.81 -12.45 -6.36
C GLN A 272 19.92 -11.73 -7.39
N VAL A 273 19.90 -10.40 -7.40
CA VAL A 273 19.17 -9.61 -8.39
C VAL A 273 19.71 -9.86 -9.79
N MET A 274 21.03 -9.83 -9.96
CA MET A 274 21.67 -10.08 -11.26
C MET A 274 21.43 -11.50 -11.77
N ALA A 275 21.59 -12.52 -10.92
CA ALA A 275 21.32 -13.91 -11.26
C ALA A 275 19.88 -14.09 -11.70
N MET A 276 18.92 -13.55 -10.94
CA MET A 276 17.50 -13.71 -11.24
C MET A 276 17.10 -13.13 -12.60
N PHE A 277 17.51 -11.91 -12.94
CA PHE A 277 17.15 -11.31 -14.23
C PHE A 277 17.88 -11.94 -15.40
N LYS A 278 19.14 -12.34 -15.21
CA LYS A 278 19.94 -12.98 -16.26
C LYS A 278 19.47 -14.41 -16.54
N GLU A 279 19.28 -15.21 -15.50
CA GLU A 279 19.00 -16.64 -15.61
C GLU A 279 17.52 -16.92 -15.92
N ASN A 280 16.59 -16.15 -15.37
CA ASN A 280 15.16 -16.45 -15.50
C ASN A 280 14.46 -15.68 -16.63
N MET A 281 14.98 -14.52 -17.02
CA MET A 281 14.26 -13.62 -17.93
C MET A 281 15.06 -13.19 -19.15
N GLY A 282 16.39 -13.27 -19.14
CA GLY A 282 17.22 -12.77 -20.24
C GLY A 282 17.22 -11.24 -20.37
N VAL A 283 16.82 -10.52 -19.32
CA VAL A 283 16.79 -9.05 -19.32
C VAL A 283 18.21 -8.50 -19.32
N LYS A 284 18.48 -7.50 -20.15
CA LYS A 284 19.74 -6.76 -20.14
C LYS A 284 19.82 -5.87 -18.90
N VAL A 285 20.62 -6.30 -17.92
CA VAL A 285 20.88 -5.54 -16.68
C VAL A 285 22.35 -5.10 -16.65
N ILE A 286 22.55 -3.79 -16.51
CA ILE A 286 23.85 -3.17 -16.26
C ILE A 286 23.97 -2.97 -14.75
N ARG A 287 24.98 -3.61 -14.14
CA ARG A 287 25.31 -3.37 -12.73
C ARG A 287 26.32 -2.23 -12.64
N ALA A 288 25.98 -1.20 -11.87
CA ALA A 288 26.89 -0.11 -11.51
C ALA A 288 27.33 -0.28 -10.05
N ASP A 289 28.57 -0.70 -9.85
CA ASP A 289 29.15 -0.86 -8.51
C ASP A 289 29.63 0.50 -7.98
N ALA A 290 28.86 1.08 -7.05
CA ALA A 290 29.06 2.44 -6.56
C ALA A 290 29.31 2.52 -5.04
N GLU A 291 29.48 1.39 -4.34
CA GLU A 291 29.68 1.33 -2.87
C GLU A 291 30.64 2.42 -2.36
N LYS A 292 31.83 2.53 -2.99
CA LYS A 292 32.84 3.51 -2.57
C LYS A 292 32.31 4.94 -2.63
N GLN A 293 31.65 5.32 -3.72
CA GLN A 293 31.13 6.68 -3.92
C GLN A 293 30.05 7.02 -2.89
N PHE A 294 29.14 6.09 -2.60
CA PHE A 294 28.10 6.29 -1.58
C PHE A 294 28.69 6.41 -0.17
N LEU A 295 29.62 5.52 0.20
CA LEU A 295 30.25 5.56 1.52
C LEU A 295 31.12 6.80 1.72
N ASP A 296 31.85 7.23 0.68
CA ASP A 296 32.63 8.48 0.73
C ASP A 296 31.72 9.70 0.92
N ASN A 297 30.59 9.75 0.23
CA ASN A 297 29.62 10.85 0.35
C ASN A 297 28.88 10.86 1.69
N LEU A 298 28.74 9.70 2.36
CA LEU A 298 28.10 9.56 3.67
C LEU A 298 29.06 9.79 4.85
N ALA A 299 30.36 9.91 4.59
CA ALA A 299 31.37 10.02 5.64
C ALA A 299 31.09 11.21 6.57
N GLY A 300 31.05 10.95 7.88
CA GLY A 300 30.79 11.96 8.90
C GLY A 300 29.35 12.46 9.03
N GLU A 301 28.40 11.98 8.22
CA GLU A 301 27.00 12.39 8.33
C GLU A 301 26.20 11.46 9.24
N ALA A 302 25.56 12.03 10.26
CA ALA A 302 24.76 11.30 11.24
C ALA A 302 23.27 11.64 11.17
N ASP A 303 22.90 12.79 10.59
CA ASP A 303 21.51 13.20 10.47
C ASP A 303 20.78 12.35 9.41
N PRO A 304 19.66 11.69 9.76
CA PRO A 304 19.02 10.74 8.87
C PRO A 304 18.39 11.38 7.64
N GLU A 305 17.86 12.60 7.76
CA GLU A 305 17.29 13.34 6.62
C GLU A 305 18.38 13.73 5.62
N LYS A 306 19.56 14.14 6.11
CA LYS A 306 20.73 14.38 5.25
C LYS A 306 21.25 13.10 4.62
N LYS A 307 21.33 11.99 5.36
CA LYS A 307 21.69 10.67 4.79
C LYS A 307 20.76 10.31 3.62
N ARG A 308 19.45 10.46 3.79
CA ARG A 308 18.44 10.23 2.75
C ARG A 308 18.68 11.09 1.51
N LYS A 309 18.96 12.39 1.68
CA LYS A 309 19.26 13.31 0.57
C LYS A 309 20.57 12.95 -0.14
N ILE A 310 21.63 12.63 0.60
CA ILE A 310 22.93 12.22 0.05
C ILE A 310 22.79 10.95 -0.78
N ILE A 311 22.12 9.93 -0.24
CA ILE A 311 21.89 8.66 -0.93
C ILE A 311 21.05 8.86 -2.18
N GLY A 312 19.95 9.61 -2.08
CA GLY A 312 19.09 9.91 -3.23
C GLY A 312 19.84 10.64 -4.35
N ARG A 313 20.61 11.69 -4.00
CA ARG A 313 21.41 12.44 -4.97
C ARG A 313 22.50 11.57 -5.61
N THR A 314 23.25 10.83 -4.81
CA THR A 314 24.34 9.97 -5.31
C THR A 314 23.79 8.88 -6.24
N PHE A 315 22.61 8.34 -5.94
CA PHE A 315 21.92 7.40 -6.84
C PHE A 315 21.60 8.01 -8.20
N ILE A 316 21.07 9.23 -8.22
CA ILE A 316 20.78 9.95 -9.46
C ILE A 316 22.05 10.21 -10.25
N ASP A 317 23.12 10.68 -9.60
CA ASP A 317 24.41 10.96 -10.26
C ASP A 317 24.98 9.70 -10.94
N VAL A 318 24.93 8.55 -10.25
CA VAL A 318 25.40 7.27 -10.81
C VAL A 318 24.49 6.77 -11.92
N PHE A 319 23.17 6.85 -11.72
CA PHE A 319 22.19 6.40 -12.72
C PHE A 319 22.30 7.23 -14.00
N ASP A 320 22.43 8.55 -13.91
CA ASP A 320 22.60 9.45 -15.04
C ASP A 320 23.93 9.21 -15.77
N ALA A 321 25.01 8.93 -15.03
CA ALA A 321 26.29 8.54 -15.61
C ALA A 321 26.22 7.23 -16.41
N GLU A 322 25.42 6.25 -15.98
CA GLU A 322 25.17 5.03 -16.76
C GLU A 322 24.21 5.27 -17.93
N ALA A 323 23.16 6.07 -17.72
CA ALA A 323 22.18 6.41 -18.75
C ALA A 323 22.83 7.14 -19.93
N SER A 324 23.75 8.08 -19.65
CA SER A 324 24.48 8.87 -20.66
C SER A 324 25.39 8.04 -21.55
N LYS A 325 25.74 6.81 -21.17
CA LYS A 325 26.52 5.87 -21.99
C LYS A 325 25.64 5.11 -23.00
N LEU A 326 24.32 5.21 -22.87
CA LEU A 326 23.36 4.49 -23.69
C LEU A 326 22.82 5.41 -24.78
N GLU A 327 22.82 4.90 -26.01
CA GLU A 327 22.27 5.62 -27.16
C GLU A 327 20.78 5.29 -27.36
N ASN A 328 20.04 6.24 -27.93
CA ASN A 328 18.65 6.07 -28.38
C ASN A 328 17.62 5.75 -27.28
N ILE A 329 17.89 6.08 -26.01
CA ILE A 329 16.89 6.03 -24.95
C ILE A 329 15.93 7.22 -25.11
N GLN A 330 14.63 6.95 -25.24
CA GLN A 330 13.59 8.00 -25.30
C GLN A 330 12.63 7.95 -24.11
N PHE A 331 12.60 6.83 -23.40
CA PHE A 331 11.69 6.59 -22.30
C PHE A 331 12.43 6.17 -21.03
N LEU A 332 11.96 6.69 -19.90
CA LEU A 332 12.33 6.25 -18.56
C LEU A 332 11.13 5.54 -17.93
N ALA A 333 11.31 4.27 -17.58
CA ALA A 333 10.31 3.49 -16.90
C ALA A 333 10.39 3.64 -15.38
N GLN A 334 9.23 3.63 -14.72
CA GLN A 334 9.11 3.78 -13.27
C GLN A 334 8.07 2.83 -12.68
N GLY A 335 8.34 2.38 -11.47
CA GLY A 335 7.44 1.53 -10.67
C GLY A 335 6.46 2.31 -9.81
N THR A 336 6.03 3.50 -10.26
CA THR A 336 5.01 4.30 -9.57
C THR A 336 3.72 3.50 -9.45
N ILE A 337 3.20 3.38 -8.24
CA ILE A 337 1.97 2.63 -7.94
C ILE A 337 0.83 3.58 -7.56
N TYR A 338 -0.41 3.07 -7.54
CA TYR A 338 -1.60 3.89 -7.32
C TYR A 338 -1.59 4.70 -6.01
N PRO A 339 -1.13 4.16 -4.87
CA PRO A 339 -0.94 4.97 -3.65
C PRO A 339 -0.06 6.22 -3.84
N ASP A 340 1.02 6.13 -4.64
CA ASP A 340 1.92 7.26 -4.90
C ASP A 340 1.18 8.38 -5.67
N VAL A 341 0.27 7.99 -6.58
CA VAL A 341 -0.54 8.91 -7.37
C VAL A 341 -1.55 9.63 -6.50
N ILE A 342 -2.21 8.91 -5.59
CA ILE A 342 -3.19 9.48 -4.64
C ILE A 342 -2.50 10.49 -3.71
N GLU A 343 -1.35 10.13 -3.12
CA GLU A 343 -0.59 11.03 -2.25
C GLU A 343 -0.14 12.30 -2.99
N SER A 344 0.31 12.15 -4.24
CA SER A 344 0.72 13.28 -5.08
C SER A 344 -0.45 14.18 -5.50
N ALA A 345 -1.63 13.61 -5.74
CA ALA A 345 -2.85 14.38 -6.04
C ALA A 345 -3.33 15.17 -4.81
N GLY A 346 -3.31 14.56 -3.62
CA GLY A 346 -3.64 15.22 -2.35
C GLY A 346 -2.68 16.36 -1.97
N ALA A 347 -1.40 16.23 -2.34
CA ALA A 347 -0.42 17.31 -2.17
C ALA A 347 -0.69 18.50 -3.11
N LYS A 348 -1.16 18.25 -4.34
CA LYS A 348 -1.56 19.31 -5.29
C LYS A 348 -2.83 20.05 -4.89
N SER A 349 -3.76 19.40 -4.19
CA SER A 349 -4.97 20.03 -3.65
C SER A 349 -4.75 20.75 -2.32
N GLY A 350 -3.53 20.72 -1.76
CA GLY A 350 -3.15 21.45 -0.55
C GLY A 350 -3.70 20.87 0.77
N LYS A 351 -4.39 19.72 0.73
CA LYS A 351 -5.05 19.11 1.91
C LYS A 351 -4.23 17.99 2.57
N ALA A 352 -3.13 17.54 1.97
CA ALA A 352 -2.25 16.52 2.55
C ALA A 352 -0.95 17.13 3.12
N HIS A 353 -0.64 16.83 4.38
CA HIS A 353 0.71 17.05 4.91
C HIS A 353 1.68 16.12 4.16
N VAL A 354 2.66 16.71 3.47
CA VAL A 354 3.72 15.97 2.76
C VAL A 354 4.60 15.28 3.79
N ILE A 355 4.22 14.08 4.22
CA ILE A 355 4.93 13.30 5.24
C ILE A 355 6.15 12.59 4.63
N LYS A 356 6.24 12.44 3.30
CA LYS A 356 7.42 11.86 2.62
C LYS A 356 7.69 12.49 1.26
N SER A 357 8.92 12.95 1.05
CA SER A 357 9.45 13.25 -0.29
C SER A 357 9.51 11.94 -1.08
N HIS A 358 8.78 11.85 -2.20
CA HIS A 358 8.74 10.63 -2.99
C HIS A 358 10.12 10.35 -3.61
N HIS A 359 10.73 9.25 -3.18
CA HIS A 359 12.07 8.81 -3.54
C HIS A 359 12.18 8.23 -4.95
N ASN A 360 11.07 8.09 -5.69
CA ASN A 360 11.14 7.49 -7.02
C ASN A 360 11.78 8.42 -8.05
N VAL A 361 11.68 9.76 -7.89
CA VAL A 361 12.16 10.68 -8.95
C VAL A 361 12.42 12.13 -8.54
N GLY A 362 12.22 12.54 -7.28
CA GLY A 362 12.27 13.96 -6.88
C GLY A 362 13.62 14.68 -7.07
N GLY A 363 14.59 14.10 -7.76
CA GLY A 363 15.88 14.72 -8.07
C GLY A 363 16.47 14.40 -9.45
N LEU A 364 15.73 13.79 -10.39
CA LEU A 364 16.26 13.66 -11.75
C LEU A 364 16.51 15.08 -12.33
N PRO A 365 17.68 15.36 -12.93
CA PRO A 365 17.97 16.67 -13.49
C PRO A 365 16.90 17.11 -14.49
N GLU A 366 16.52 18.40 -14.45
CA GLU A 366 15.55 19.02 -15.39
C GLU A 366 15.95 18.82 -16.86
N GLU A 367 17.22 18.49 -17.12
CA GLU A 367 17.80 18.31 -18.45
C GLU A 367 17.57 16.92 -19.08
N MET A 368 17.04 15.93 -18.33
CA MET A 368 16.75 14.61 -18.90
C MET A 368 15.49 14.65 -19.79
N ASN A 369 15.68 14.82 -21.10
CA ASN A 369 14.65 14.83 -22.15
C ASN A 369 14.02 13.43 -22.40
N LEU A 370 13.61 12.71 -21.35
CA LEU A 370 13.00 11.37 -21.43
C LEU A 370 11.51 11.43 -21.12
N LYS A 371 10.71 10.66 -21.87
CA LYS A 371 9.27 10.47 -21.59
C LYS A 371 9.08 9.38 -20.53
N LEU A 372 8.05 9.50 -19.69
CA LEU A 372 7.79 8.51 -18.63
C LEU A 372 6.92 7.34 -19.13
N VAL A 373 7.22 6.13 -18.63
CA VAL A 373 6.39 4.93 -18.77
C VAL A 373 6.15 4.36 -17.37
N GLU A 374 4.91 4.44 -16.89
CA GLU A 374 4.54 4.08 -15.51
C GLU A 374 3.46 2.98 -15.52
N PRO A 375 3.80 1.73 -15.89
CA PRO A 375 2.79 0.73 -16.20
C PRO A 375 2.07 0.16 -14.97
N LEU A 376 2.52 0.51 -13.75
CA LEU A 376 1.91 0.08 -12.48
C LEU A 376 1.06 1.18 -11.83
N ARG A 377 0.92 2.33 -12.50
CA ARG A 377 0.33 3.57 -11.94
C ARG A 377 -1.09 3.39 -11.40
N GLU A 378 -1.83 2.40 -11.90
CA GLU A 378 -3.22 2.11 -11.53
C GLU A 378 -3.36 0.97 -10.50
N LEU A 379 -2.26 0.39 -10.04
CA LEU A 379 -2.24 -0.82 -9.22
C LEU A 379 -1.86 -0.54 -7.77
N PHE A 380 -2.52 -1.22 -6.85
CA PHE A 380 -2.09 -1.35 -5.47
C PHE A 380 -0.95 -2.37 -5.32
N LYS A 381 -0.25 -2.29 -4.19
CA LYS A 381 0.93 -3.13 -3.90
C LYS A 381 0.64 -4.63 -3.91
N ASP A 382 -0.54 -5.04 -3.46
CA ASP A 382 -1.01 -6.44 -3.49
C ASP A 382 -1.32 -6.91 -4.92
N GLU A 383 -1.89 -6.04 -5.77
CA GLU A 383 -2.07 -6.31 -7.20
C GLU A 383 -0.73 -6.44 -7.93
N VAL A 384 0.22 -5.54 -7.68
CA VAL A 384 1.60 -5.61 -8.21
C VAL A 384 2.24 -6.96 -7.89
N ARG A 385 2.02 -7.49 -6.68
CA ARG A 385 2.50 -8.83 -6.32
C ARG A 385 1.84 -9.93 -7.15
N LYS A 386 0.51 -9.91 -7.27
CA LYS A 386 -0.24 -10.90 -8.05
C LYS A 386 0.19 -10.93 -9.51
N ILE A 387 0.36 -9.76 -10.15
CA ILE A 387 0.84 -9.71 -11.54
C ILE A 387 2.32 -10.12 -11.65
N GLY A 388 3.13 -9.90 -10.61
CA GLY A 388 4.51 -10.39 -10.58
C GLY A 388 4.59 -11.92 -10.70
N LEU A 389 3.71 -12.62 -9.98
CA LEU A 389 3.59 -14.09 -10.10
C LEU A 389 3.10 -14.49 -11.50
N GLU A 390 2.10 -13.79 -12.04
CA GLU A 390 1.57 -14.04 -13.39
C GLU A 390 2.63 -13.82 -14.49
N LEU A 391 3.58 -12.90 -14.27
CA LEU A 391 4.73 -12.65 -15.14
C LEU A 391 5.86 -13.69 -14.98
N GLY A 392 5.69 -14.66 -14.08
CA GLY A 392 6.65 -15.73 -13.83
C GLY A 392 7.75 -15.39 -12.83
N LEU A 393 7.63 -14.30 -12.07
CA LEU A 393 8.61 -13.98 -11.03
C LEU A 393 8.50 -14.96 -9.85
N PRO A 394 9.62 -15.38 -9.24
CA PRO A 394 9.61 -16.29 -8.10
C PRO A 394 8.82 -15.74 -6.90
N TYR A 395 8.07 -16.60 -6.22
CA TYR A 395 7.24 -16.22 -5.07
C TYR A 395 8.05 -15.50 -3.97
N ASP A 396 9.21 -16.04 -3.61
CA ASP A 396 10.09 -15.49 -2.56
C ASP A 396 10.57 -14.07 -2.85
N MET A 397 10.64 -13.70 -4.13
CA MET A 397 11.03 -12.36 -4.56
C MET A 397 9.85 -11.41 -4.51
N VAL A 398 8.68 -11.84 -4.99
CA VAL A 398 7.45 -11.04 -5.01
C VAL A 398 6.93 -10.76 -3.59
N TYR A 399 7.02 -11.75 -2.71
CA TYR A 399 6.56 -11.69 -1.32
C TYR A 399 7.69 -11.41 -0.33
N ARG A 400 8.83 -10.89 -0.81
CA ARG A 400 9.88 -10.40 0.08
C ARG A 400 9.39 -9.18 0.87
N HIS A 401 9.89 -9.05 2.10
CA HIS A 401 9.65 -7.86 2.92
C HIS A 401 10.14 -6.59 2.22
N PRO A 402 9.42 -5.46 2.39
CA PRO A 402 9.85 -4.17 1.87
C PRO A 402 11.26 -3.82 2.38
N PHE A 403 12.07 -3.27 1.48
CA PHE A 403 13.40 -2.76 1.80
C PHE A 403 13.45 -1.27 1.42
N PRO A 404 13.87 -0.38 2.33
CA PRO A 404 13.85 1.05 2.08
C PRO A 404 14.83 1.43 0.96
N GLY A 405 14.51 2.47 0.18
CA GLY A 405 15.39 2.97 -0.89
C GLY A 405 16.81 3.30 -0.42
N PRO A 406 16.99 4.00 0.72
CA PRO A 406 18.30 4.21 1.34
C PRO A 406 18.97 2.96 1.92
N GLY A 407 18.31 1.80 1.86
CA GLY A 407 18.80 0.51 2.32
C GLY A 407 19.27 0.51 3.77
N LEU A 408 20.46 -0.04 4.02
CA LEU A 408 21.08 -0.07 5.33
C LEU A 408 21.49 1.31 5.85
N GLY A 409 21.50 2.36 5.01
CA GLY A 409 21.81 3.73 5.44
C GLY A 409 20.83 4.28 6.47
N VAL A 410 19.61 3.76 6.49
CA VAL A 410 18.55 4.03 7.48
C VAL A 410 18.33 2.86 8.45
N ARG A 411 19.30 1.96 8.56
CA ARG A 411 19.33 0.86 9.54
C ARG A 411 20.57 0.91 10.42
N ILE A 412 21.50 1.81 10.10
CA ILE A 412 22.69 2.11 10.88
C ILE A 412 22.45 3.48 11.52
N LEU A 413 22.28 3.49 12.84
CA LEU A 413 22.07 4.75 13.56
C LEU A 413 23.33 5.61 13.50
N GLY A 414 23.15 6.89 13.18
CA GLY A 414 24.26 7.83 13.00
C GLY A 414 25.07 7.57 11.73
N GLU A 415 26.40 7.69 11.84
CA GLU A 415 27.34 7.61 10.72
C GLU A 415 27.40 6.20 10.09
N VAL A 416 27.30 6.15 8.76
CA VAL A 416 27.35 4.91 7.99
C VAL A 416 28.79 4.58 7.60
N LYS A 417 29.26 3.37 7.96
CA LYS A 417 30.60 2.87 7.62
C LYS A 417 30.51 1.47 7.01
N LYS A 418 31.46 1.13 6.15
CA LYS A 418 31.59 -0.22 5.59
C LYS A 418 31.62 -1.30 6.68
N GLU A 419 32.41 -1.09 7.73
CA GLU A 419 32.48 -1.99 8.89
C GLU A 419 31.09 -2.26 9.49
N TYR A 420 30.29 -1.21 9.67
CA TYR A 420 28.96 -1.32 10.29
C TYR A 420 27.99 -2.03 9.34
N ALA A 421 28.03 -1.67 8.05
CA ALA A 421 27.19 -2.30 7.03
C ALA A 421 27.49 -3.80 6.89
N ASP A 422 28.76 -4.21 6.89
CA ASP A 422 29.16 -5.61 6.78
C ASP A 422 28.71 -6.44 7.99
N ILE A 423 28.85 -5.88 9.21
CA ILE A 423 28.34 -6.52 10.44
C ILE A 423 26.81 -6.64 10.38
N LEU A 424 26.13 -5.56 10.00
CA LEU A 424 24.67 -5.53 9.94
C LEU A 424 24.11 -6.50 8.90
N ARG A 425 24.71 -6.60 7.71
CA ARG A 425 24.32 -7.57 6.67
C ARG A 425 24.32 -9.00 7.18
N ARG A 426 25.35 -9.38 7.94
CA ARG A 426 25.47 -10.73 8.50
C ARG A 426 24.40 -10.98 9.56
N ALA A 427 24.16 -10.00 10.44
CA ALA A 427 23.14 -10.12 11.49
C ALA A 427 21.73 -10.19 10.90
N ASP A 428 21.43 -9.34 9.92
CA ASP A 428 20.17 -9.33 9.18
C ASP A 428 19.95 -10.66 8.46
N HIS A 429 20.98 -11.19 7.80
CA HIS A 429 20.90 -12.49 7.12
C HIS A 429 20.54 -13.63 8.08
N ILE A 430 21.19 -13.72 9.26
CA ILE A 430 20.86 -14.73 10.28
C ILE A 430 19.41 -14.59 10.73
N PHE A 431 18.95 -13.35 11.00
CA PHE A 431 17.60 -13.13 11.48
C PHE A 431 16.54 -13.56 10.44
N ILE A 432 16.73 -13.17 9.18
CA ILE A 432 15.81 -13.57 8.10
C ILE A 432 15.85 -15.07 7.85
N GLU A 433 17.02 -15.71 7.92
CA GLU A 433 17.17 -17.16 7.77
C GLU A 433 16.38 -17.92 8.84
N GLU A 434 16.51 -17.54 10.11
CA GLU A 434 15.78 -18.19 11.22
C GLU A 434 14.28 -17.92 11.19
N LEU A 435 13.86 -16.71 10.78
CA LEU A 435 12.43 -16.43 10.54
C LEU A 435 11.84 -17.34 9.46
N ARG A 436 12.60 -17.65 8.39
CA ARG A 436 12.16 -18.58 7.34
C ARG A 436 12.10 -20.02 7.86
N LYS A 437 13.13 -20.49 8.55
CA LYS A 437 13.17 -21.85 9.15
C LYS A 437 12.04 -22.07 10.14
N ALA A 438 11.66 -21.04 10.90
CA ALA A 438 10.59 -21.11 11.89
C ALA A 438 9.19 -20.81 11.32
N ASP A 439 9.04 -20.63 10.00
CA ASP A 439 7.77 -20.27 9.35
C ASP A 439 7.14 -18.97 9.92
N TRP A 440 7.99 -18.01 10.31
CA TRP A 440 7.59 -16.70 10.82
C TRP A 440 7.76 -15.57 9.79
N TYR A 441 8.53 -15.80 8.73
CA TYR A 441 8.80 -14.78 7.72
C TYR A 441 7.51 -14.19 7.14
N HIS A 442 6.58 -15.02 6.67
CA HIS A 442 5.31 -14.58 6.08
C HIS A 442 4.24 -14.20 7.11
N LYS A 443 4.45 -14.47 8.40
CA LYS A 443 3.59 -14.01 9.50
C LYS A 443 3.89 -12.56 9.90
N THR A 444 5.01 -12.02 9.43
CA THR A 444 5.41 -10.62 9.65
C THR A 444 5.35 -9.85 8.36
N SER A 445 4.93 -8.58 8.42
CA SER A 445 4.85 -7.69 7.26
C SER A 445 6.22 -7.11 6.88
N GLN A 446 7.10 -6.94 7.88
CA GLN A 446 8.49 -6.53 7.69
C GLN A 446 9.32 -7.01 8.90
N ALA A 447 10.51 -7.55 8.65
CA ALA A 447 11.48 -7.90 9.68
C ALA A 447 12.90 -7.54 9.23
N PHE A 448 13.74 -7.10 10.16
CA PHE A 448 15.10 -6.67 9.92
C PHE A 448 15.92 -6.43 11.19
N VAL A 449 17.20 -6.15 11.01
CA VAL A 449 18.11 -5.74 12.08
C VAL A 449 18.52 -4.27 11.95
N VAL A 450 18.73 -3.61 13.08
CA VAL A 450 19.22 -2.22 13.22
C VAL A 450 20.55 -2.26 13.95
N PHE A 451 21.56 -1.58 13.42
CA PHE A 451 22.87 -1.42 14.05
C PHE A 451 22.87 -0.22 14.99
N GLN A 452 23.27 -0.43 16.24
CA GLN A 452 23.42 0.62 17.24
C GLN A 452 24.92 0.86 17.52
N PRO A 453 25.46 2.07 17.29
CA PRO A 453 26.87 2.38 17.50
C PRO A 453 27.19 2.58 19.00
N VAL A 454 26.65 1.72 19.86
CA VAL A 454 26.94 1.65 21.29
C VAL A 454 27.68 0.36 21.59
N LYS A 455 28.72 0.44 22.41
CA LYS A 455 29.48 -0.73 22.84
C LYS A 455 28.85 -1.32 24.09
N SER A 456 28.77 -2.64 24.15
CA SER A 456 28.36 -3.37 25.34
C SER A 456 29.36 -4.45 25.70
N VAL A 457 29.52 -4.70 27.01
CA VAL A 457 30.34 -5.81 27.51
C VAL A 457 29.66 -7.11 27.11
N GLY A 458 30.40 -7.96 26.41
CA GLY A 458 30.12 -9.36 26.17
C GLY A 458 31.21 -10.24 26.79
N VAL A 459 30.89 -11.52 26.93
CA VAL A 459 31.82 -12.57 27.36
C VAL A 459 31.89 -13.57 26.23
N VAL A 460 33.09 -13.79 25.69
CA VAL A 460 33.35 -14.82 24.67
C VAL A 460 34.49 -15.67 25.19
N GLY A 461 34.20 -16.92 25.57
CA GLY A 461 35.12 -17.74 26.36
C GLY A 461 35.41 -17.11 27.74
N ASP A 462 36.69 -17.08 28.14
CA ASP A 462 37.13 -16.51 29.43
C ASP A 462 37.46 -15.00 29.36
N GLY A 463 37.34 -14.38 28.18
CA GLY A 463 37.72 -12.97 27.94
C GLY A 463 36.54 -11.99 27.97
N ARG A 464 36.78 -10.77 28.48
CA ARG A 464 35.84 -9.64 28.32
C ARG A 464 36.02 -9.00 26.96
N ARG A 465 34.91 -8.66 26.30
CA ARG A 465 34.92 -8.02 24.99
C ARG A 465 33.93 -6.86 24.94
N TYR A 466 34.33 -5.75 24.33
CA TYR A 466 33.46 -4.60 24.06
C TYR A 466 33.11 -4.60 22.58
N ALA A 467 31.92 -5.08 22.25
CA ALA A 467 31.45 -5.16 20.86
C ALA A 467 30.12 -4.40 20.69
N TRP A 468 29.62 -4.32 19.46
CA TRP A 468 28.45 -3.52 19.12
C TRP A 468 27.15 -4.16 19.57
N VAL A 469 26.08 -3.37 19.58
CA VAL A 469 24.72 -3.81 19.89
C VAL A 469 23.88 -3.75 18.60
N VAL A 470 23.01 -4.73 18.42
CA VAL A 470 21.99 -4.70 17.36
C VAL A 470 20.60 -4.90 17.92
N ALA A 471 19.60 -4.31 17.28
CA ALA A 471 18.19 -4.52 17.58
C ALA A 471 17.50 -5.30 16.46
N LEU A 472 16.80 -6.36 16.83
CA LEU A 472 15.85 -7.04 15.96
C LEU A 472 14.55 -6.21 15.91
N ARG A 473 13.97 -6.07 14.73
CA ARG A 473 12.67 -5.42 14.50
C ARG A 473 11.81 -6.32 13.64
N ALA A 474 10.60 -6.62 14.08
CA ALA A 474 9.60 -7.32 13.27
C ALA A 474 8.21 -6.78 13.59
N VAL A 475 7.38 -6.56 12.58
CA VAL A 475 6.05 -5.95 12.73
C VAL A 475 4.98 -6.66 11.92
N GLU A 476 3.75 -6.57 12.39
CA GLU A 476 2.51 -7.00 11.74
C GLU A 476 1.67 -5.76 11.40
N THR A 477 1.28 -5.64 10.13
CA THR A 477 0.50 -4.50 9.64
C THR A 477 -0.30 -4.84 8.38
N VAL A 478 -1.45 -4.19 8.24
CA VAL A 478 -2.34 -4.27 7.07
C VAL A 478 -2.08 -3.14 6.06
N ASP A 479 -1.63 -1.97 6.53
CA ASP A 479 -1.54 -0.72 5.74
C ASP A 479 -0.23 0.07 5.94
N PHE A 480 0.69 -0.40 6.77
CA PHE A 480 1.91 0.29 7.20
C PHE A 480 1.71 1.66 7.87
N MET A 481 0.47 2.10 8.08
CA MET A 481 0.09 3.32 8.82
C MET A 481 -0.04 3.02 10.31
N THR A 482 -0.60 1.85 10.64
CA THR A 482 -0.56 1.27 11.98
C THR A 482 0.19 -0.06 11.96
N ALA A 483 1.00 -0.35 12.98
CA ALA A 483 1.72 -1.61 13.04
C ALA A 483 1.93 -2.05 14.50
N ARG A 484 1.71 -3.34 14.76
CA ARG A 484 2.08 -3.95 16.03
C ARG A 484 3.46 -4.59 15.88
N TRP A 485 4.27 -4.57 16.93
CA TRP A 485 5.46 -5.42 16.96
C TRP A 485 5.02 -6.90 16.97
N ALA A 486 5.74 -7.76 16.24
CA ALA A 486 5.39 -9.16 16.09
C ALA A 486 5.66 -9.92 17.39
N HIS A 487 4.72 -10.72 17.87
CA HIS A 487 4.93 -11.50 19.09
C HIS A 487 5.75 -12.79 18.79
N LEU A 488 7.02 -12.61 18.41
CA LEU A 488 7.91 -13.72 18.07
C LEU A 488 8.11 -14.66 19.28
N PRO A 489 8.15 -15.99 19.08
CA PRO A 489 8.38 -16.94 20.18
C PRO A 489 9.71 -16.69 20.86
N TYR A 490 9.76 -16.84 22.19
CA TYR A 490 10.97 -16.60 22.96
C TYR A 490 12.12 -17.52 22.54
N GLU A 491 11.80 -18.76 22.16
CA GLU A 491 12.76 -19.75 21.67
C GLU A 491 13.39 -19.34 20.34
N LEU A 492 12.62 -18.68 19.47
CA LEU A 492 13.12 -18.11 18.22
C LEU A 492 14.05 -16.92 18.49
N LEU A 493 13.66 -16.03 19.41
CA LEU A 493 14.49 -14.90 19.82
C LEU A 493 15.80 -15.36 20.47
N GLU A 494 15.76 -16.40 21.30
CA GLU A 494 16.94 -17.02 21.91
C GLU A 494 17.88 -17.60 20.85
N THR A 495 17.32 -18.35 19.88
CA THR A 495 18.09 -18.93 18.77
C THR A 495 18.77 -17.85 17.93
N VAL A 496 18.03 -16.82 17.51
CA VAL A 496 18.57 -15.70 16.71
C VAL A 496 19.65 -14.95 17.50
N SER A 497 19.37 -14.61 18.76
CA SER A 497 20.32 -13.91 19.64
C SER A 497 21.63 -14.70 19.80
N GLY A 498 21.51 -15.99 20.09
CA GLY A 498 22.66 -16.89 20.24
C GLY A 498 23.48 -16.99 18.96
N ARG A 499 22.84 -17.20 17.80
CA ARG A 499 23.54 -17.25 16.50
C ARG A 499 24.27 -15.95 16.18
N ILE A 500 23.59 -14.80 16.31
CA ILE A 500 24.20 -13.49 16.03
C ILE A 500 25.43 -13.24 16.90
N ILE A 501 25.36 -13.47 18.21
CA ILE A 501 26.48 -13.20 19.14
C ILE A 501 27.64 -14.17 18.91
N ASN A 502 27.37 -15.44 18.61
CA ASN A 502 28.40 -16.47 18.46
C ASN A 502 29.07 -16.48 17.09
N GLU A 503 28.32 -16.18 16.01
CA GLU A 503 28.84 -16.23 14.64
C GLU A 503 29.46 -14.89 14.19
N ILE A 504 29.05 -13.77 14.80
CA ILE A 504 29.49 -12.43 14.42
C ILE A 504 30.30 -11.81 15.54
N GLU A 505 31.62 -11.89 15.41
CA GLU A 505 32.54 -11.25 16.36
C GLU A 505 32.13 -9.79 16.60
N GLY A 506 31.74 -9.00 15.60
CA GLY A 506 31.40 -7.58 15.81
C GLY A 506 30.30 -7.25 16.84
N ILE A 507 29.54 -8.23 17.34
CA ILE A 507 28.33 -8.03 18.17
C ILE A 507 28.48 -8.72 19.53
N SER A 508 28.09 -8.06 20.61
CA SER A 508 28.05 -8.66 21.97
C SER A 508 26.66 -8.71 22.59
N ARG A 509 25.69 -8.02 22.00
CA ARG A 509 24.32 -7.94 22.54
C ARG A 509 23.31 -7.77 21.43
N VAL A 510 22.19 -8.45 21.60
CA VAL A 510 21.01 -8.37 20.73
C VAL A 510 19.83 -7.92 21.58
N THR A 511 19.03 -7.00 21.07
CA THR A 511 17.76 -6.55 21.68
C THR A 511 16.61 -6.77 20.71
N TYR A 512 15.37 -6.65 21.19
CA TYR A 512 14.17 -6.73 20.36
C TYR A 512 13.27 -5.52 20.59
N ASP A 513 12.81 -4.87 19.52
CA ASP A 513 11.94 -3.69 19.60
C ASP A 513 10.47 -4.07 19.80
N VAL A 514 9.95 -3.76 20.98
CA VAL A 514 8.57 -3.99 21.42
C VAL A 514 7.69 -2.74 21.31
N SER A 515 8.08 -1.74 20.51
CA SER A 515 7.33 -0.50 20.29
C SER A 515 6.38 -0.63 19.09
N SER A 516 5.08 -0.37 19.28
CA SER A 516 4.10 -0.30 18.18
C SER A 516 4.15 1.06 17.45
N LYS A 517 3.58 1.10 16.25
CA LYS A 517 3.27 2.32 15.50
C LYS A 517 1.77 2.60 15.55
N PRO A 518 1.31 3.70 16.17
CA PRO A 518 2.03 4.64 17.05
C PRO A 518 2.39 4.02 18.44
N PRO A 519 3.28 4.64 19.25
CA PRO A 519 3.90 5.97 19.09
C PRO A 519 5.22 5.99 18.30
N ALA A 520 5.83 4.84 18.01
CA ALA A 520 7.08 4.75 17.28
C ALA A 520 6.86 4.67 15.76
N THR A 521 7.94 4.63 14.99
CA THR A 521 7.96 4.25 13.56
C THR A 521 8.38 2.79 13.39
N ILE A 522 8.23 2.26 12.17
CA ILE A 522 8.73 0.91 11.86
C ILE A 522 10.26 0.93 11.77
N GLU A 523 10.80 1.87 10.99
CA GLU A 523 12.24 2.09 10.78
C GLU A 523 12.89 2.87 11.95
N TRP A 524 14.20 2.72 12.09
CA TRP A 524 15.07 3.34 13.10
C TRP A 524 16.21 4.09 12.41
N GLU A 525 16.41 5.37 12.67
CA GLU A 525 17.28 6.23 11.84
C GLU A 525 18.33 7.06 12.60
#